data_AF-A0A942TKQ9-F1
#
_entry.id   AF-A0A942TKQ9-F1
#
_cell.length_a   1.000
_cell.length_b   1.000
_cell.length_c   1.000
_cell.angle_alpha   90.00
_cell.angle_beta   90.00
_cell.angle_gamma   90.00
#
_symmetry.space_group_name_H-M   'P 1'
#
loop_
_entity.id
_entity.type
_entity.pdbx_description
1 polymer ?
#
loop_
_entity_poly.entity_id
_entity_poly.type
_entity_poly.pdbx_seq_one_letter_code
_entity_poly.pdbx_strand_id
1 'polypeptide(L)'
;MMSLLKGINVEGMIAQINVTSLADREAVTFARQAYMRLSDEQKSSVHNLELLEKAEAQILNLWIDSIEKVSSADGGLTYVILEQYHNMNEIQKSYVLNINRIEDIHVQLKHLQSMKQENFKKAKEVQKLIDRMEIMESEVKSVRSAYEELTSDQKAMVGNYLELKQAENMLNRDLSPKSPSNIAYAGTRSSIYGIRGEWLGIEDWQHIADKMDGFFPGAQPTYVWIIGKLDTKVGIGGTQLEFDAPNDGTDYASQNISFGEPTKPGHLSHEDYLNYFDEHGIKVFLQVESGFADMKTLMDLIFAKYGHHKSVIGFGVDVEWYYGITEDAGIPVTDEMAKEWNNHLKSINPNYRMFLKHYNYRWLPPTYRSDLLFCNDSQGLGSMDGEVQSGFLPEFKAWADHFYPNDVLYQIGYSPDATWYYAEDAPIIQKLGECLAEVTSQEFGIAWVDFTIKDPLTFPDLFKTDSEVVSSVNSALHYLQDTPFSKVGSRFMNNEATITDALYIARLREIVDSLTDEQRIHLNQEYVSILNQFEPKAIETRIEYLYSSNLKLKDKEKVALVRSAYTSLSQGQKEQVSNMEKLVSIENELLALETVK
;
A
#
# COMPACT_ATOMS: atom_id res chain seq x y z
N MET A 1 -12.82 -46.36 9.97
CA MET A 1 -11.34 -46.55 9.95
C MET A 1 -10.63 -45.31 9.39
N MET A 2 -11.03 -44.77 8.23
CA MET A 2 -10.44 -43.53 7.68
C MET A 2 -10.63 -42.27 8.55
N SER A 3 -11.74 -42.14 9.32
CA SER A 3 -11.92 -40.96 10.19
C SER A 3 -10.97 -40.95 11.40
N LEU A 4 -10.74 -42.11 12.03
CA LEU A 4 -9.79 -42.28 13.13
C LEU A 4 -8.33 -41.99 12.72
N LEU A 5 -7.95 -42.35 11.48
CA LEU A 5 -6.58 -42.16 10.98
C LEU A 5 -6.16 -40.68 10.88
N LYS A 6 -7.10 -39.76 10.59
CA LYS A 6 -6.78 -38.32 10.51
C LYS A 6 -6.55 -37.69 11.88
N GLY A 7 -7.34 -38.07 12.90
CA GLY A 7 -7.12 -37.62 14.28
C GLY A 7 -5.78 -38.11 14.84
N ILE A 8 -5.43 -39.37 14.58
CA ILE A 8 -4.14 -39.98 14.96
C ILE A 8 -2.96 -39.27 14.28
N ASN A 9 -3.12 -38.78 13.04
CA ASN A 9 -2.09 -38.01 12.35
C ASN A 9 -1.83 -36.66 13.05
N VAL A 10 -2.88 -35.92 13.42
CA VAL A 10 -2.76 -34.65 14.15
C VAL A 10 -2.15 -34.85 15.53
N GLU A 11 -2.56 -35.88 16.28
CA GLU A 11 -1.95 -36.22 17.58
C GLU A 11 -0.44 -36.49 17.45
N GLY A 12 -0.03 -37.16 16.37
CA GLY A 12 1.38 -37.36 16.03
C GLY A 12 2.13 -36.07 15.69
N MET A 13 1.53 -35.15 14.92
CA MET A 13 2.10 -33.83 14.62
C MET A 13 2.33 -33.05 15.92
N ILE A 14 1.33 -32.99 16.80
CA ILE A 14 1.40 -32.28 18.08
C ILE A 14 2.51 -32.89 18.97
N ALA A 15 2.68 -34.21 18.98
CA ALA A 15 3.71 -34.87 19.78
C ALA A 15 5.15 -34.55 19.33
N GLN A 16 5.34 -34.07 18.11
CA GLN A 16 6.65 -33.68 17.56
C GLN A 16 6.99 -32.20 17.80
N ILE A 17 6.01 -31.39 18.23
CA ILE A 17 6.24 -29.96 18.48
C ILE A 17 7.19 -29.78 19.67
N ASN A 18 8.26 -29.03 19.42
CA ASN A 18 9.20 -28.60 20.45
C ASN A 18 9.61 -27.15 20.18
N VAL A 19 8.91 -26.20 20.80
CA VAL A 19 9.14 -24.77 20.57
C VAL A 19 10.38 -24.31 21.34
N THR A 20 11.43 -24.01 20.60
CA THR A 20 12.71 -23.49 21.11
C THR A 20 13.04 -22.11 20.55
N SER A 21 12.46 -21.75 19.41
CA SER A 21 12.67 -20.48 18.72
C SER A 21 11.44 -20.06 17.93
N LEU A 22 11.47 -18.84 17.35
CA LEU A 22 10.40 -18.36 16.47
C LEU A 22 10.29 -19.16 15.17
N ALA A 23 11.35 -19.85 14.74
CA ALA A 23 11.31 -20.71 13.55
C ALA A 23 10.36 -21.91 13.73
N ASP A 24 10.06 -22.31 14.97
CA ASP A 24 9.13 -23.42 15.26
C ASP A 24 7.66 -23.03 15.04
N ARG A 25 7.37 -21.76 14.74
CA ARG A 25 6.02 -21.24 14.52
C ARG A 25 5.28 -21.94 13.38
N GLU A 26 5.98 -22.29 12.30
CA GLU A 26 5.38 -23.03 11.17
C GLU A 26 4.72 -24.34 11.62
N ALA A 27 5.45 -25.15 12.39
CA ALA A 27 4.96 -26.46 12.84
C ALA A 27 3.74 -26.31 13.76
N VAL A 28 3.75 -25.28 14.62
CA VAL A 28 2.63 -24.97 15.53
C VAL A 28 1.40 -24.52 14.73
N THR A 29 1.55 -23.55 13.82
CA THR A 29 0.45 -23.03 12.99
C THR A 29 -0.13 -24.14 12.10
N PHE A 30 0.73 -24.96 11.50
CA PHE A 30 0.32 -26.10 10.68
C PHE A 30 -0.50 -27.12 11.48
N ALA A 31 -0.03 -27.50 12.68
CA ALA A 31 -0.75 -28.45 13.54
C ALA A 31 -2.11 -27.89 14.01
N ARG A 32 -2.18 -26.59 14.34
CA ARG A 32 -3.46 -25.93 14.69
C ARG A 32 -4.43 -25.95 13.53
N GLN A 33 -3.97 -25.60 12.33
CA GLN A 33 -4.81 -25.58 11.16
C GLN A 33 -5.31 -27.00 10.79
N ALA A 34 -4.44 -28.01 10.88
CA ALA A 34 -4.83 -29.41 10.69
C ALA A 34 -5.89 -29.86 11.71
N TYR A 35 -5.73 -29.48 12.99
CA TYR A 35 -6.72 -29.73 14.04
C TYR A 35 -8.06 -29.05 13.75
N MET A 36 -8.06 -27.79 13.29
CA MET A 36 -9.28 -27.04 12.99
C MET A 36 -10.12 -27.68 11.88
N ARG A 37 -9.48 -28.39 10.93
CA ARG A 37 -10.13 -29.13 9.84
C ARG A 37 -10.74 -30.47 10.24
N LEU A 38 -10.44 -30.97 11.44
CA LEU A 38 -11.04 -32.21 11.95
C LEU A 38 -12.53 -32.00 12.25
N SER A 39 -13.33 -33.05 12.04
CA SER A 39 -14.71 -33.11 12.56
C SER A 39 -14.72 -33.18 14.08
N ASP A 40 -15.86 -32.92 14.71
CA ASP A 40 -15.98 -32.95 16.18
C ASP A 40 -15.65 -34.33 16.78
N GLU A 41 -16.02 -35.42 16.08
CA GLU A 41 -15.66 -36.78 16.46
C GLU A 41 -14.15 -37.03 16.38
N GLN A 42 -13.48 -36.44 15.38
CA GLN A 42 -12.05 -36.58 15.20
C GLN A 42 -11.26 -35.76 16.21
N LYS A 43 -11.73 -34.54 16.54
CA LYS A 43 -11.15 -33.71 17.61
C LYS A 43 -11.17 -34.42 18.96
N SER A 44 -12.25 -35.16 19.24
CA SER A 44 -12.38 -35.98 20.45
C SER A 44 -11.36 -37.12 20.55
N SER A 45 -10.66 -37.45 19.46
CA SER A 45 -9.60 -38.47 19.44
C SER A 45 -8.18 -37.89 19.60
N VAL A 46 -8.03 -36.57 19.73
CA VAL A 46 -6.73 -35.89 19.93
C VAL A 46 -6.56 -35.61 21.42
N HIS A 47 -5.75 -36.40 22.12
CA HIS A 47 -5.68 -36.35 23.59
C HIS A 47 -4.57 -35.42 24.11
N ASN A 48 -3.69 -34.95 23.24
CA ASN A 48 -2.53 -34.13 23.58
C ASN A 48 -2.68 -32.66 23.17
N LEU A 49 -3.91 -32.17 22.98
CA LEU A 49 -4.19 -30.79 22.56
C LEU A 49 -3.52 -29.72 23.44
N GLU A 50 -3.39 -29.98 24.75
CA GLU A 50 -2.72 -29.07 25.68
C GLU A 50 -1.24 -28.82 25.30
N LEU A 51 -0.55 -29.77 24.64
CA LEU A 51 0.81 -29.56 24.14
C LEU A 51 0.83 -28.50 23.03
N LEU A 52 -0.16 -28.52 22.14
CA LEU A 52 -0.30 -27.50 21.10
C LEU A 52 -0.63 -26.14 21.71
N GLU A 53 -1.52 -26.10 22.69
CA GLU A 53 -1.89 -24.86 23.40
C GLU A 53 -0.69 -24.23 24.14
N LYS A 54 0.15 -25.07 24.77
CA LYS A 54 1.43 -24.62 25.37
C LYS A 54 2.39 -24.09 24.33
N ALA A 55 2.49 -24.75 23.17
CA ALA A 55 3.36 -24.33 22.09
C ALA A 55 2.97 -22.96 21.53
N GLU A 56 1.67 -22.71 21.33
CA GLU A 56 1.16 -21.41 20.87
C GLU A 56 1.45 -20.28 21.87
N ALA A 57 1.23 -20.54 23.16
CA ALA A 57 1.59 -19.59 24.21
C ALA A 57 3.11 -19.32 24.24
N GLN A 58 3.93 -20.35 24.03
CA GLN A 58 5.38 -20.21 23.97
C GLN A 58 5.83 -19.40 22.75
N ILE A 59 5.20 -19.57 21.58
CA ILE A 59 5.47 -18.73 20.41
C ILE A 59 5.15 -17.26 20.70
N LEU A 60 4.04 -16.97 21.40
CA LEU A 60 3.70 -15.61 21.78
C LEU A 60 4.72 -15.03 22.78
N ASN A 61 5.14 -15.81 23.78
CA ASN A 61 6.21 -15.40 24.71
C ASN A 61 7.50 -15.04 23.98
N LEU A 62 7.94 -15.90 23.05
CA LEU A 62 9.14 -15.67 22.24
C LEU A 62 9.00 -14.44 21.34
N TRP A 63 7.80 -14.19 20.79
CA TRP A 63 7.57 -13.01 19.98
C TRP A 63 7.69 -11.73 20.81
N ILE A 64 7.03 -11.69 21.97
CA ILE A 64 7.16 -10.56 22.90
C ILE A 64 8.63 -10.38 23.30
N ASP A 65 9.35 -11.48 23.52
CA ASP A 65 10.74 -11.43 23.94
C ASP A 65 11.67 -10.87 22.88
N SER A 66 11.40 -11.19 21.61
CA SER A 66 12.16 -10.71 20.45
C SER A 66 12.03 -9.20 20.20
N ILE A 67 11.09 -8.51 20.85
CA ILE A 67 10.91 -7.06 20.70
C ILE A 67 11.92 -6.36 21.61
N GLU A 68 13.13 -6.18 21.08
CA GLU A 68 14.19 -5.44 21.77
C GLU A 68 14.05 -3.92 21.61
N LYS A 69 13.68 -3.48 20.40
CA LYS A 69 13.52 -2.07 20.04
C LYS A 69 12.27 -1.88 19.19
N VAL A 70 11.52 -0.82 19.49
CA VAL A 70 10.42 -0.35 18.64
C VAL A 70 10.80 0.88 17.82
N SER A 71 10.11 1.05 16.70
CA SER A 71 10.16 2.23 15.83
C SER A 71 8.78 2.90 15.74
N SER A 72 8.71 4.08 15.14
CA SER A 72 7.43 4.76 14.92
C SER A 72 6.49 4.01 13.97
N ALA A 73 7.03 3.10 13.15
CA ALA A 73 6.24 2.23 12.28
C ALA A 73 5.59 1.06 13.04
N ASP A 74 5.97 0.82 14.31
CA ASP A 74 5.40 -0.25 15.15
C ASP A 74 4.12 0.17 15.90
N GLY A 75 3.44 1.26 15.49
CA GLY A 75 2.29 1.80 16.21
C GLY A 75 1.14 0.79 16.43
N GLY A 76 0.98 -0.18 15.53
CA GLY A 76 0.00 -1.27 15.65
C GLY A 76 0.51 -2.53 16.35
N LEU A 77 1.80 -2.64 16.66
CA LEU A 77 2.41 -3.88 17.14
C LEU A 77 1.78 -4.41 18.44
N THR A 78 1.51 -3.51 19.39
CA THR A 78 0.89 -3.90 20.67
C THR A 78 -0.55 -4.38 20.47
N TYR A 79 -1.28 -3.80 19.50
CA TYR A 79 -2.65 -4.23 19.19
C TYR A 79 -2.66 -5.66 18.67
N VAL A 80 -1.79 -5.97 17.69
CA VAL A 80 -1.68 -7.32 17.11
C VAL A 80 -1.33 -8.35 18.19
N ILE A 81 -0.36 -8.06 19.06
CA ILE A 81 0.02 -8.99 20.14
C ILE A 81 -1.12 -9.20 21.13
N LEU A 82 -1.83 -8.13 21.50
CA LEU A 82 -2.96 -8.21 22.43
C LEU A 82 -4.14 -8.94 21.81
N GLU A 83 -4.41 -8.77 20.52
CA GLU A 83 -5.44 -9.52 19.81
C GLU A 83 -5.14 -11.03 19.83
N GLN A 84 -3.91 -11.44 19.52
CA GLN A 84 -3.48 -12.84 19.63
C GLN A 84 -3.66 -13.37 21.05
N TYR A 85 -3.25 -12.61 22.07
CA TYR A 85 -3.45 -12.97 23.46
C TYR A 85 -4.95 -13.07 23.83
N HIS A 86 -5.80 -12.17 23.34
CA HIS A 86 -7.23 -12.17 23.66
C HIS A 86 -7.98 -13.34 23.01
N ASN A 87 -7.56 -13.76 21.82
CA ASN A 87 -8.08 -14.91 21.10
C ASN A 87 -7.66 -16.27 21.70
N MET A 88 -6.67 -16.28 22.59
CA MET A 88 -6.29 -17.48 23.34
C MET A 88 -7.34 -17.87 24.39
N ASN A 89 -7.50 -19.17 24.60
CA ASN A 89 -8.30 -19.74 25.69
C ASN A 89 -7.56 -19.61 27.05
N GLU A 90 -8.26 -19.94 28.13
CA GLU A 90 -7.73 -19.78 29.50
C GLU A 90 -6.48 -20.65 29.78
N ILE A 91 -6.38 -21.83 29.15
CA ILE A 91 -5.21 -22.70 29.28
C ILE A 91 -4.00 -22.03 28.64
N GLN A 92 -4.13 -21.61 27.38
CA GLN A 92 -3.08 -20.90 26.65
C GLN A 92 -2.63 -19.65 27.40
N LYS A 93 -3.57 -18.80 27.86
CA LYS A 93 -3.28 -17.57 28.62
C LYS A 93 -2.48 -17.85 29.89
N SER A 94 -2.74 -18.96 30.58
CA SER A 94 -1.99 -19.35 31.79
C SER A 94 -0.50 -19.64 31.53
N TYR A 95 -0.12 -19.91 30.27
CA TYR A 95 1.26 -20.13 29.84
C TYR A 95 1.93 -18.89 29.22
N VAL A 96 1.22 -17.78 29.04
CA VAL A 96 1.81 -16.52 28.54
C VAL A 96 2.37 -15.74 29.74
N LEU A 97 3.69 -15.75 29.88
CA LEU A 97 4.38 -15.18 31.05
C LEU A 97 4.87 -13.76 30.82
N ASN A 98 5.03 -13.36 29.55
CA ASN A 98 5.71 -12.12 29.17
C ASN A 98 4.75 -10.97 28.80
N ILE A 99 3.43 -11.16 28.95
CA ILE A 99 2.42 -10.18 28.49
C ILE A 99 2.60 -8.80 29.11
N ASN A 100 3.12 -8.71 30.34
CA ASN A 100 3.34 -7.44 31.04
C ASN A 100 4.37 -6.54 30.33
N ARG A 101 5.27 -7.08 29.50
CA ARG A 101 6.22 -6.29 28.69
C ARG A 101 5.53 -5.37 27.68
N ILE A 102 4.27 -5.66 27.33
CA ILE A 102 3.50 -4.85 26.38
C ILE A 102 3.24 -3.44 26.92
N GLU A 103 3.15 -3.25 28.23
CA GLU A 103 3.02 -1.92 28.83
C GLU A 103 4.28 -1.08 28.57
N ASP A 104 5.47 -1.66 28.74
CA ASP A 104 6.74 -0.97 28.46
C ASP A 104 6.87 -0.61 26.98
N ILE A 105 6.49 -1.53 26.09
CA ILE A 105 6.46 -1.30 24.64
C ILE A 105 5.50 -0.16 24.31
N HIS A 106 4.31 -0.15 24.91
CA HIS A 106 3.31 0.89 24.70
C HIS A 106 3.82 2.27 25.13
N VAL A 107 4.54 2.36 26.26
CA VAL A 107 5.19 3.59 26.72
C VAL A 107 6.23 4.08 25.71
N GLN A 108 7.07 3.19 25.17
CA GLN A 108 8.07 3.54 24.16
C GLN A 108 7.42 4.06 22.87
N LEU A 109 6.37 3.38 22.38
CA LEU A 109 5.62 3.81 21.19
C LEU A 109 4.99 5.19 21.39
N LYS A 110 4.43 5.48 22.57
CA LYS A 110 3.87 6.80 22.89
C LYS A 110 4.94 7.90 22.89
N HIS A 111 6.15 7.59 23.35
CA HIS A 111 7.28 8.52 23.27
C HIS A 111 7.68 8.80 21.82
N LEU A 112 7.79 7.76 20.98
CA LEU A 112 8.10 7.89 19.55
C LEU A 112 7.02 8.69 18.81
N GLN A 113 5.75 8.50 19.15
CA GLN A 113 4.66 9.29 18.58
C GLN A 113 4.80 10.79 18.93
N SER A 114 5.19 11.12 20.17
CA SER A 114 5.47 12.50 20.57
C SER A 114 6.64 13.10 19.78
N MET A 115 7.71 12.31 19.56
CA MET A 115 8.85 12.74 18.74
C MET A 115 8.45 12.97 17.28
N LYS A 116 7.62 12.09 16.71
CA LYS A 116 7.09 12.23 15.34
C LYS A 116 6.32 13.54 15.19
N GLN A 117 5.46 13.88 16.15
CA GLN A 117 4.72 15.15 16.16
C GLN A 117 5.65 16.37 16.18
N GLU A 118 6.75 16.31 16.92
CA GLU A 118 7.71 17.42 16.97
C GLU A 118 8.53 17.54 15.68
N ASN A 119 8.96 16.41 15.11
CA ASN A 119 9.61 16.38 13.80
C ASN A 119 8.70 16.95 12.71
N PHE A 120 7.42 16.59 12.74
CA PHE A 120 6.43 17.08 11.81
C PHE A 120 6.24 18.60 11.89
N LYS A 121 6.20 19.19 13.10
CA LYS A 121 6.13 20.65 13.26
C LYS A 121 7.32 21.37 12.61
N LYS A 122 8.53 20.86 12.79
CA LYS A 122 9.73 21.44 12.18
C LYS A 122 9.70 21.34 10.65
N ALA A 123 9.25 20.20 10.13
CA ALA A 123 9.05 20.05 8.68
C ALA A 123 8.02 21.05 8.15
N LYS A 124 6.90 21.26 8.86
CA LYS A 124 5.87 22.25 8.52
C LYS A 124 6.38 23.69 8.52
N GLU A 125 7.34 24.03 9.38
CA GLU A 125 7.99 25.35 9.35
C GLU A 125 8.75 25.57 8.03
N VAL A 126 9.49 24.56 7.57
CA VAL A 126 10.21 24.61 6.29
C VAL A 126 9.25 24.54 5.10
N GLN A 127 8.19 23.73 5.13
CA GLN A 127 7.16 23.74 4.09
C GLN A 127 6.57 25.13 3.90
N LYS A 128 6.25 25.84 5.00
CA LYS A 128 5.78 27.24 4.95
C LYS A 128 6.82 28.20 4.39
N LEU A 129 8.12 27.92 4.52
CA LEU A 129 9.16 28.71 3.88
C LEU A 129 9.16 28.46 2.36
N ILE A 130 9.04 27.20 1.94
CA ILE A 130 8.93 26.82 0.52
C ILE A 130 7.68 27.43 -0.12
N ASP A 131 6.52 27.33 0.53
CA ASP A 131 5.26 27.87 0.01
C ASP A 131 5.36 29.38 -0.27
N ARG A 132 6.05 30.12 0.62
CA ARG A 132 6.22 31.57 0.57
C ARG A 132 7.35 32.05 -0.34
N MET A 133 8.23 31.13 -0.74
CA MET A 133 9.46 31.42 -1.45
C MET A 133 9.20 32.11 -2.80
N GLU A 134 9.86 33.23 -3.03
CA GLU A 134 9.98 33.81 -4.37
C GLU A 134 11.20 33.28 -5.10
N ILE A 135 11.16 33.30 -6.43
CA ILE A 135 12.27 32.86 -7.29
C ILE A 135 13.33 33.97 -7.36
N MET A 136 13.91 34.27 -6.20
CA MET A 136 15.04 35.16 -6.00
C MET A 136 16.20 34.35 -5.43
N GLU A 137 17.40 34.53 -5.97
CA GLU A 137 18.58 33.72 -5.60
C GLU A 137 18.84 33.72 -4.09
N SER A 138 18.69 34.86 -3.42
CA SER A 138 18.89 34.96 -1.96
C SER A 138 17.85 34.17 -1.16
N GLU A 139 16.59 34.19 -1.60
CA GLU A 139 15.49 33.53 -0.88
C GLU A 139 15.54 32.02 -1.08
N VAL A 140 15.71 31.57 -2.33
CA VAL A 140 15.87 30.14 -2.64
C VAL A 140 17.06 29.54 -1.87
N LYS A 141 18.19 30.23 -1.80
CA LYS A 141 19.35 29.80 -0.98
C LYS A 141 19.05 29.75 0.53
N SER A 142 18.26 30.70 1.03
CA SER A 142 17.85 30.72 2.45
C SER A 142 16.93 29.54 2.78
N VAL A 143 15.94 29.26 1.91
CA VAL A 143 15.02 28.13 2.09
C VAL A 143 15.76 26.80 1.99
N ARG A 144 16.67 26.67 1.01
CA ARG A 144 17.58 25.51 0.91
C ARG A 144 18.38 25.32 2.19
N SER A 145 18.96 26.39 2.75
CA SER A 145 19.73 26.29 4.00
C SER A 145 18.86 25.79 5.16
N ALA A 146 17.65 26.32 5.32
CA ALA A 146 16.70 25.86 6.34
C ALA A 146 16.29 24.38 6.14
N TYR A 147 16.12 23.95 4.89
CA TYR A 147 15.86 22.54 4.58
C TYR A 147 17.07 21.66 4.92
N GLU A 148 18.30 22.09 4.64
CA GLU A 148 19.51 21.32 4.97
C GLU A 148 19.77 21.19 6.48
N GLU A 149 19.23 22.08 7.31
CA GLU A 149 19.27 21.99 8.77
C GLU A 149 18.33 20.89 9.33
N LEU A 150 17.36 20.43 8.54
CA LEU A 150 16.47 19.34 8.93
C LEU A 150 17.19 17.99 8.96
N THR A 151 16.79 17.15 9.92
CA THR A 151 17.17 15.72 9.93
C THR A 151 16.57 14.98 8.72
N SER A 152 17.12 13.82 8.36
CA SER A 152 16.59 13.00 7.24
C SER A 152 15.10 12.68 7.40
N ASP A 153 14.65 12.33 8.61
CA ASP A 153 13.24 12.02 8.90
C ASP A 153 12.35 13.26 8.75
N GLN A 154 12.82 14.43 9.20
CA GLN A 154 12.10 15.70 9.03
C GLN A 154 12.02 16.10 7.56
N LYS A 155 13.08 15.90 6.78
CA LYS A 155 13.10 16.18 5.33
C LYS A 155 12.03 15.38 4.58
N ALA A 156 11.80 14.12 4.96
CA ALA A 156 10.75 13.30 4.35
C ALA A 156 9.32 13.75 4.68
N MET A 157 9.15 14.55 5.74
CA MET A 157 7.88 15.20 6.07
C MET A 157 7.70 16.55 5.35
N VAL A 158 8.64 16.96 4.49
CA VAL A 158 8.51 18.18 3.65
C VAL A 158 7.89 17.81 2.30
N GLY A 159 6.58 17.57 2.30
CA GLY A 159 5.81 17.15 1.11
C GLY A 159 5.85 18.09 -0.11
N ASN A 160 6.19 19.37 0.03
CA ASN A 160 6.31 20.33 -1.08
C ASN A 160 7.76 20.55 -1.55
N TYR A 161 8.69 19.66 -1.17
CA TYR A 161 10.12 19.80 -1.51
C TYR A 161 10.40 19.95 -3.02
N LEU A 162 9.59 19.34 -3.88
CA LEU A 162 9.73 19.48 -5.34
C LEU A 162 9.59 20.94 -5.81
N GLU A 163 8.83 21.79 -5.12
CA GLU A 163 8.75 23.24 -5.43
C GLU A 163 10.10 23.94 -5.20
N LEU A 164 10.85 23.55 -4.16
CA LEU A 164 12.19 24.07 -3.91
C LEU A 164 13.14 23.70 -5.06
N LYS A 165 13.13 22.43 -5.50
CA LYS A 165 13.94 21.98 -6.64
C LYS A 165 13.58 22.72 -7.92
N GLN A 166 12.29 22.92 -8.19
CA GLN A 166 11.83 23.66 -9.36
C GLN A 166 12.35 25.10 -9.35
N ALA A 167 12.29 25.80 -8.21
CA ALA A 167 12.82 27.17 -8.11
C ALA A 167 14.34 27.23 -8.34
N GLU A 168 15.10 26.28 -7.80
CA GLU A 168 16.55 26.17 -8.02
C GLU A 168 16.90 25.94 -9.50
N ASN A 169 16.16 25.03 -10.15
CA ASN A 169 16.28 24.75 -11.58
C ASN A 169 16.01 25.99 -12.44
N MET A 170 14.97 26.77 -12.10
CA MET A 170 14.65 28.03 -12.78
C MET A 170 15.78 29.06 -12.65
N LEU A 171 16.39 29.21 -11.48
CA LEU A 171 17.54 30.11 -11.28
C LEU A 171 18.77 29.66 -12.08
N ASN A 172 19.02 28.35 -12.14
CA ASN A 172 20.13 27.76 -12.87
C ASN A 172 19.89 27.68 -14.38
N ARG A 173 18.69 28.05 -14.86
CA ARG A 173 18.23 27.89 -16.25
C ARG A 173 18.32 26.44 -16.75
N ASP A 174 18.29 25.46 -15.83
CA ASP A 174 18.18 24.04 -16.15
C ASP A 174 16.71 23.64 -16.02
N LEU A 175 15.93 23.92 -17.04
CA LEU A 175 14.49 23.62 -17.08
C LEU A 175 14.21 22.20 -17.59
N SER A 176 15.25 21.39 -17.78
CA SER A 176 15.11 20.03 -18.27
C SER A 176 14.42 19.20 -17.18
N PRO A 177 13.22 18.64 -17.41
CA PRO A 177 12.65 17.66 -16.50
C PRO A 177 13.64 16.48 -16.45
N LYS A 178 14.25 16.27 -15.30
CA LYS A 178 15.12 15.10 -15.07
C LYS A 178 14.32 14.11 -14.28
N SER A 179 13.90 13.05 -14.95
CA SER A 179 13.30 11.89 -14.30
C SER A 179 14.27 11.34 -13.25
N PRO A 180 13.78 10.92 -12.08
CA PRO A 180 14.67 10.39 -11.05
C PRO A 180 15.39 9.14 -11.52
N SER A 181 16.71 9.10 -11.34
CA SER A 181 17.55 7.99 -11.85
C SER A 181 17.50 6.73 -10.99
N ASN A 182 16.96 6.80 -9.77
CA ASN A 182 16.84 5.69 -8.82
C ASN A 182 15.51 4.93 -8.94
N ILE A 183 14.61 5.31 -9.86
CA ILE A 183 13.45 4.50 -10.21
C ILE A 183 13.90 3.46 -11.23
N ALA A 184 14.23 2.27 -10.75
CA ALA A 184 14.74 1.18 -11.59
C ALA A 184 13.61 0.43 -12.31
N TYR A 185 12.45 0.32 -11.67
CA TYR A 185 11.29 -0.43 -12.18
C TYR A 185 10.02 0.41 -12.08
N ALA A 186 9.19 0.35 -13.12
CA ALA A 186 7.91 1.04 -13.12
C ALA A 186 6.85 0.19 -13.81
N GLY A 187 5.71 0.00 -13.17
CA GLY A 187 4.61 -0.75 -13.75
C GLY A 187 3.44 -0.90 -12.79
N THR A 188 2.78 -2.04 -12.87
CA THR A 188 1.57 -2.33 -12.11
C THR A 188 1.58 -3.73 -11.53
N ARG A 189 0.70 -3.96 -10.57
CA ARG A 189 0.35 -5.28 -10.06
C ARG A 189 -0.85 -5.84 -10.82
N SER A 190 -0.82 -7.11 -11.20
CA SER A 190 -1.94 -7.84 -11.80
C SER A 190 -2.43 -8.95 -10.87
N SER A 191 -3.73 -9.01 -10.63
CA SER A 191 -4.42 -10.09 -9.94
C SER A 191 -5.79 -10.35 -10.58
N ILE A 192 -6.22 -11.61 -10.62
CA ILE A 192 -7.49 -11.99 -11.25
C ILE A 192 -8.71 -11.29 -10.62
N TYR A 193 -8.59 -10.86 -9.37
CA TYR A 193 -9.67 -10.28 -8.58
C TYR A 193 -9.60 -8.74 -8.47
N GLY A 194 -8.46 -8.10 -8.78
CA GLY A 194 -8.29 -6.66 -8.55
C GLY A 194 -8.89 -5.75 -9.62
N ILE A 195 -8.78 -6.11 -10.89
CA ILE A 195 -9.31 -5.29 -12.01
C ILE A 195 -10.84 -5.19 -11.92
N ARG A 196 -11.43 -4.02 -12.14
CA ARG A 196 -12.89 -3.88 -12.14
C ARG A 196 -13.48 -4.13 -13.53
N GLY A 197 -14.62 -4.82 -13.57
CA GLY A 197 -15.36 -5.09 -14.80
C GLY A 197 -14.61 -6.03 -15.75
N GLU A 198 -14.58 -5.65 -17.03
CA GLU A 198 -13.93 -6.42 -18.10
C GLU A 198 -12.41 -6.49 -17.90
N TRP A 199 -11.81 -7.63 -18.25
CA TRP A 199 -10.37 -7.83 -18.14
C TRP A 199 -9.59 -6.97 -19.14
N LEU A 200 -8.30 -6.74 -18.85
CA LEU A 200 -7.37 -5.98 -19.71
C LEU A 200 -6.66 -6.90 -20.72
N GLY A 201 -6.74 -6.56 -22.01
CA GLY A 201 -6.03 -7.26 -23.07
C GLY A 201 -4.55 -6.88 -23.15
N ILE A 202 -3.79 -7.54 -24.04
CA ILE A 202 -2.35 -7.25 -24.26
C ILE A 202 -2.07 -5.78 -24.59
N GLU A 203 -2.91 -5.14 -25.39
CA GLU A 203 -2.75 -3.72 -25.75
C GLU A 203 -2.99 -2.78 -24.56
N ASP A 204 -3.89 -3.15 -23.64
CA ASP A 204 -4.13 -2.38 -22.41
C ASP A 204 -2.91 -2.47 -21.47
N TRP A 205 -2.32 -3.66 -21.34
CA TRP A 205 -1.08 -3.84 -20.58
C TRP A 205 0.10 -3.11 -21.21
N GLN A 206 0.20 -3.04 -22.55
CA GLN A 206 1.19 -2.20 -23.21
C GLN A 206 0.95 -0.72 -22.93
N HIS A 207 -0.30 -0.27 -22.99
CA HIS A 207 -0.67 1.12 -22.73
C HIS A 207 -0.24 1.56 -21.31
N ILE A 208 -0.38 0.69 -20.32
CA ILE A 208 0.11 0.95 -18.96
C ILE A 208 1.64 1.08 -18.95
N ALA A 209 2.36 0.17 -19.62
CA ALA A 209 3.83 0.23 -19.71
C ALA A 209 4.29 1.55 -20.35
N ASP A 210 3.65 1.97 -21.45
CA ASP A 210 3.98 3.20 -22.16
C ASP A 210 3.71 4.45 -21.31
N LYS A 211 2.61 4.47 -20.53
CA LYS A 211 2.31 5.57 -19.60
C LYS A 211 3.33 5.63 -18.47
N MET A 212 3.69 4.48 -17.90
CA MET A 212 4.70 4.40 -16.83
C MET A 212 6.09 4.79 -17.32
N ASP A 213 6.49 4.41 -18.54
CA ASP A 213 7.72 4.88 -19.19
C ASP A 213 7.68 6.39 -19.44
N GLY A 214 6.52 6.93 -19.85
CA GLY A 214 6.33 8.38 -19.98
C GLY A 214 6.46 9.15 -18.65
N PHE A 215 6.01 8.56 -17.54
CA PHE A 215 6.17 9.14 -16.20
C PHE A 215 7.61 9.02 -15.69
N PHE A 216 8.24 7.87 -15.91
CA PHE A 216 9.58 7.55 -15.42
C PHE A 216 10.52 7.04 -16.54
N PRO A 217 10.91 7.91 -17.49
CA PRO A 217 11.83 7.56 -18.55
C PRO A 217 13.11 6.87 -18.04
N GLY A 218 13.39 5.68 -18.57
CA GLY A 218 14.57 4.88 -18.20
C GLY A 218 14.33 3.83 -17.12
N ALA A 219 13.18 3.87 -16.42
CA ALA A 219 12.75 2.75 -15.59
C ALA A 219 12.36 1.56 -16.48
N GLN A 220 12.74 0.34 -16.09
CA GLN A 220 12.37 -0.86 -16.82
C GLN A 220 10.87 -1.16 -16.58
N PRO A 221 10.02 -1.23 -17.63
CA PRO A 221 8.63 -1.67 -17.49
C PRO A 221 8.59 -3.04 -16.82
N THR A 222 8.02 -3.10 -15.61
CA THR A 222 8.05 -4.30 -14.77
C THR A 222 6.76 -4.45 -13.98
N TYR A 223 6.11 -5.60 -14.09
CA TYR A 223 4.87 -5.91 -13.37
C TYR A 223 5.06 -6.92 -12.25
N VAL A 224 4.27 -6.75 -11.20
CA VAL A 224 4.01 -7.80 -10.21
C VAL A 224 2.84 -8.63 -10.74
N TRP A 225 3.08 -9.86 -11.16
CA TRP A 225 2.08 -10.68 -11.86
C TRP A 225 1.69 -11.88 -10.99
N ILE A 226 0.50 -11.84 -10.39
CA ILE A 226 0.05 -12.94 -9.52
C ILE A 226 -0.29 -14.16 -10.39
N ILE A 227 0.36 -15.27 -10.09
CA ILE A 227 0.19 -16.56 -10.77
C ILE A 227 -0.30 -17.66 -9.81
N GLY A 228 -0.33 -17.37 -8.51
CA GLY A 228 -0.88 -18.24 -7.48
C GLY A 228 -1.70 -17.42 -6.49
N LYS A 229 -3.00 -17.69 -6.40
CA LYS A 229 -3.90 -17.01 -5.47
C LYS A 229 -4.29 -17.92 -4.32
N LEU A 230 -4.68 -17.34 -3.19
CA LEU A 230 -5.10 -18.10 -2.02
C LEU A 230 -6.27 -19.04 -2.36
N ASP A 231 -6.14 -20.32 -2.00
CA ASP A 231 -7.19 -21.33 -2.07
C ASP A 231 -7.44 -21.93 -0.69
N THR A 232 -8.49 -21.46 -0.02
CA THR A 232 -8.87 -21.93 1.32
C THR A 232 -9.50 -23.33 1.30
N LYS A 233 -9.68 -23.96 0.14
CA LYS A 233 -10.37 -25.26 0.01
C LYS A 233 -9.41 -26.42 -0.26
N VAL A 234 -8.20 -26.18 -0.74
CA VAL A 234 -7.22 -27.24 -1.03
C VAL A 234 -6.47 -27.66 0.23
N GLY A 235 -6.36 -28.98 0.47
CA GLY A 235 -5.66 -29.50 1.65
C GLY A 235 -6.19 -28.90 2.96
N ILE A 236 -5.30 -28.28 3.74
CA ILE A 236 -5.67 -27.49 4.93
C ILE A 236 -5.89 -25.99 4.64
N GLY A 237 -5.70 -25.59 3.39
CA GLY A 237 -5.69 -24.24 2.84
C GLY A 237 -4.32 -23.94 2.23
N GLY A 238 -4.27 -23.35 1.05
CA GLY A 238 -3.01 -23.17 0.33
C GLY A 238 -3.17 -22.24 -0.85
N THR A 239 -2.68 -22.65 -2.02
CA THR A 239 -2.69 -21.82 -3.22
C THR A 239 -3.28 -22.55 -4.42
N GLN A 240 -4.01 -21.82 -5.25
CA GLN A 240 -4.37 -22.24 -6.58
C GLN A 240 -3.40 -21.61 -7.58
N LEU A 241 -2.60 -22.44 -8.23
CA LEU A 241 -1.75 -22.02 -9.35
C LEU A 241 -2.61 -21.85 -10.60
N GLU A 242 -2.46 -20.71 -11.27
CA GLU A 242 -3.33 -20.31 -12.38
C GLU A 242 -2.92 -20.92 -13.72
N PHE A 243 -2.75 -22.23 -13.75
CA PHE A 243 -2.46 -23.02 -14.94
C PHE A 243 -2.82 -24.49 -14.73
N ASP A 244 -2.84 -25.28 -15.80
CA ASP A 244 -3.08 -26.72 -15.73
C ASP A 244 -2.05 -27.50 -14.88
N ALA A 245 -2.54 -28.50 -14.15
CA ALA A 245 -1.69 -29.38 -13.35
C ALA A 245 -0.69 -30.17 -14.20
N PRO A 246 0.55 -30.41 -13.72
CA PRO A 246 1.48 -31.34 -14.36
C PRO A 246 0.87 -32.75 -14.46
N ASN A 247 1.11 -33.42 -15.58
CA ASN A 247 0.68 -34.81 -15.78
C ASN A 247 1.76 -35.80 -15.31
N ASP A 248 2.12 -35.73 -14.02
CA ASP A 248 3.19 -36.52 -13.39
C ASP A 248 2.67 -37.55 -12.36
N GLY A 249 1.37 -37.51 -12.04
CA GLY A 249 0.73 -38.38 -11.07
C GLY A 249 0.89 -37.94 -9.60
N THR A 250 1.43 -36.76 -9.34
CA THR A 250 1.60 -36.21 -7.99
C THR A 250 0.26 -35.73 -7.42
N ASP A 251 -0.03 -36.11 -6.18
CA ASP A 251 -1.19 -35.59 -5.43
C ASP A 251 -0.86 -34.23 -4.79
N TYR A 252 -0.89 -33.18 -5.61
CA TYR A 252 -0.62 -31.81 -5.16
C TYR A 252 -1.66 -31.27 -4.16
N ALA A 253 -2.87 -31.80 -4.14
CA ALA A 253 -3.88 -31.40 -3.16
C ALA A 253 -3.44 -31.77 -1.74
N SER A 254 -2.71 -32.89 -1.57
CA SER A 254 -2.08 -33.26 -0.30
C SER A 254 -0.96 -32.32 0.14
N GLN A 255 -0.45 -31.50 -0.77
CA GLN A 255 0.58 -30.49 -0.57
C GLN A 255 0.00 -29.07 -0.52
N ASN A 256 -1.32 -28.94 -0.37
CA ASN A 256 -2.05 -27.67 -0.33
C ASN A 256 -1.96 -26.86 -1.64
N ILE A 257 -1.81 -27.55 -2.78
CA ILE A 257 -1.73 -26.90 -4.10
C ILE A 257 -2.87 -27.41 -4.98
N SER A 258 -3.63 -26.48 -5.54
CA SER A 258 -4.62 -26.75 -6.58
C SER A 258 -4.22 -26.01 -7.87
N PHE A 259 -4.89 -26.36 -8.97
CA PHE A 259 -4.62 -25.84 -10.30
C PHE A 259 -5.93 -25.38 -10.94
N GLY A 260 -5.86 -24.34 -11.76
CA GLY A 260 -6.99 -23.90 -12.56
C GLY A 260 -6.73 -22.60 -13.28
N GLU A 261 -7.03 -22.57 -14.57
CA GLU A 261 -6.90 -21.38 -15.40
C GLU A 261 -7.67 -20.17 -14.84
N PRO A 262 -7.21 -18.93 -15.14
CA PRO A 262 -7.91 -17.71 -14.79
C PRO A 262 -9.38 -17.73 -15.24
N THR A 263 -10.29 -17.39 -14.33
CA THR A 263 -11.74 -17.52 -14.58
C THR A 263 -12.44 -16.23 -15.03
N LYS A 264 -11.70 -15.12 -15.08
CA LYS A 264 -12.29 -13.81 -15.37
C LYS A 264 -12.59 -13.67 -16.87
N PRO A 265 -13.81 -13.24 -17.24
CA PRO A 265 -14.15 -13.02 -18.64
C PRO A 265 -13.18 -12.05 -19.33
N GLY A 266 -12.69 -12.43 -20.51
CA GLY A 266 -11.73 -11.65 -21.29
C GLY A 266 -10.26 -11.87 -20.91
N HIS A 267 -9.98 -12.66 -19.88
CA HIS A 267 -8.61 -13.01 -19.52
C HIS A 267 -8.03 -14.03 -20.53
N LEU A 268 -6.92 -13.67 -21.20
CA LEU A 268 -6.13 -14.59 -22.03
C LEU A 268 -5.36 -15.60 -21.19
N SER A 269 -4.70 -16.60 -21.78
CA SER A 269 -3.81 -17.43 -20.97
C SER A 269 -2.61 -16.60 -20.48
N HIS A 270 -2.01 -17.00 -19.35
CA HIS A 270 -0.77 -16.35 -18.89
C HIS A 270 0.36 -16.52 -19.92
N GLU A 271 0.39 -17.62 -20.66
CA GLU A 271 1.31 -17.84 -21.77
C GLU A 271 1.17 -16.76 -22.86
N ASP A 272 -0.06 -16.34 -23.21
CA ASP A 272 -0.29 -15.30 -24.22
C ASP A 272 0.26 -13.95 -23.77
N TYR A 273 0.06 -13.58 -22.49
CA TYR A 273 0.62 -12.34 -21.94
C TYR A 273 2.14 -12.38 -21.88
N LEU A 274 2.73 -13.48 -21.40
CA LEU A 274 4.19 -13.59 -21.28
C LEU A 274 4.89 -13.63 -22.64
N ASN A 275 4.29 -14.24 -23.66
CA ASN A 275 4.76 -14.14 -25.05
C ASN A 275 4.76 -12.68 -25.54
N TYR A 276 3.68 -11.94 -25.27
CA TYR A 276 3.61 -10.53 -25.64
C TYR A 276 4.67 -9.71 -24.90
N PHE A 277 4.83 -9.92 -23.58
CA PHE A 277 5.82 -9.22 -22.76
C PHE A 277 7.26 -9.52 -23.20
N ASP A 278 7.54 -10.76 -23.63
CA ASP A 278 8.81 -11.12 -24.25
C ASP A 278 9.11 -10.23 -25.46
N GLU A 279 8.15 -10.06 -26.37
CA GLU A 279 8.35 -9.28 -27.60
C GLU A 279 8.50 -7.77 -27.32
N HIS A 280 7.82 -7.25 -26.30
CA HIS A 280 7.73 -5.81 -26.03
C HIS A 280 8.65 -5.32 -24.89
N GLY A 281 9.44 -6.22 -24.30
CA GLY A 281 10.41 -5.85 -23.28
C GLY A 281 9.79 -5.52 -21.92
N ILE A 282 8.55 -5.92 -21.67
CA ILE A 282 7.90 -5.82 -20.36
C ILE A 282 8.43 -6.98 -19.49
N LYS A 283 8.82 -6.69 -18.24
CA LYS A 283 9.30 -7.69 -17.29
C LYS A 283 8.22 -8.04 -16.27
N VAL A 284 8.31 -9.22 -15.68
CA VAL A 284 7.40 -9.66 -14.62
C VAL A 284 8.14 -10.39 -13.49
N PHE A 285 7.71 -10.11 -12.28
CA PHE A 285 7.89 -11.01 -11.15
C PHE A 285 6.62 -11.84 -10.99
N LEU A 286 6.74 -13.16 -11.00
CA LEU A 286 5.61 -14.05 -10.77
C LEU A 286 5.37 -14.20 -9.27
N GLN A 287 4.24 -13.70 -8.76
CA GLN A 287 3.92 -13.67 -7.33
C GLN A 287 2.93 -14.77 -6.94
N VAL A 288 3.08 -15.29 -5.71
CA VAL A 288 2.11 -16.20 -5.08
C VAL A 288 1.58 -15.69 -3.73
N GLU A 289 0.33 -16.04 -3.45
CA GLU A 289 -0.28 -16.09 -2.12
C GLU A 289 -0.29 -17.56 -1.70
N SER A 290 0.66 -17.98 -0.87
CA SER A 290 1.01 -19.41 -0.74
C SER A 290 0.06 -20.22 0.16
N GLY A 291 -0.57 -19.58 1.14
CA GLY A 291 -1.19 -20.30 2.26
C GLY A 291 -0.17 -21.28 2.88
N PHE A 292 -0.57 -22.54 3.08
CA PHE A 292 0.29 -23.61 3.61
C PHE A 292 1.02 -24.43 2.52
N ALA A 293 1.09 -23.95 1.27
CA ALA A 293 1.88 -24.62 0.25
C ALA A 293 3.38 -24.34 0.45
N ASP A 294 4.22 -25.35 0.18
CA ASP A 294 5.67 -25.21 0.28
C ASP A 294 6.22 -24.30 -0.82
N MET A 295 6.95 -23.26 -0.42
CA MET A 295 7.41 -22.21 -1.32
C MET A 295 8.36 -22.73 -2.42
N LYS A 296 9.23 -23.70 -2.11
CA LYS A 296 10.15 -24.27 -3.10
C LYS A 296 9.41 -25.08 -4.15
N THR A 297 8.43 -25.88 -3.72
CA THR A 297 7.52 -26.59 -4.63
C THR A 297 6.77 -25.63 -5.55
N LEU A 298 6.28 -24.49 -5.04
CA LEU A 298 5.64 -23.47 -5.86
C LEU A 298 6.58 -22.88 -6.90
N MET A 299 7.82 -22.53 -6.51
CA MET A 299 8.84 -22.06 -7.45
C MET A 299 9.10 -23.09 -8.55
N ASP A 300 9.32 -24.35 -8.19
CA ASP A 300 9.62 -25.42 -9.15
C ASP A 300 8.49 -25.58 -10.18
N LEU A 301 7.24 -25.59 -9.73
CA LEU A 301 6.06 -25.70 -10.59
C LEU A 301 5.92 -24.50 -11.54
N ILE A 302 6.02 -23.29 -10.99
CA ILE A 302 5.84 -22.05 -11.75
C ILE A 302 6.95 -21.88 -12.79
N PHE A 303 8.21 -22.11 -12.42
CA PHE A 303 9.32 -21.94 -13.35
C PHE A 303 9.48 -23.12 -14.32
N ALA A 304 9.01 -24.33 -13.98
CA ALA A 304 8.86 -25.38 -14.97
C ALA A 304 7.83 -25.01 -16.05
N LYS A 305 6.78 -24.28 -15.68
CA LYS A 305 5.72 -23.84 -16.60
C LYS A 305 6.10 -22.59 -17.41
N TYR A 306 6.70 -21.57 -16.78
CA TYR A 306 6.88 -20.24 -17.37
C TYR A 306 8.33 -19.73 -17.39
N GLY A 307 9.29 -20.50 -16.88
CA GLY A 307 10.70 -20.08 -16.78
C GLY A 307 11.41 -19.92 -18.13
N HIS A 308 10.81 -20.38 -19.23
CA HIS A 308 11.34 -20.17 -20.59
C HIS A 308 11.17 -18.74 -21.10
N HIS A 309 10.27 -17.95 -20.51
CA HIS A 309 10.03 -16.57 -20.91
C HIS A 309 11.13 -15.63 -20.42
N LYS A 310 11.63 -14.77 -21.31
CA LYS A 310 12.67 -13.77 -21.00
C LYS A 310 12.11 -12.54 -20.27
N SER A 311 10.79 -12.36 -20.26
CA SER A 311 10.04 -11.37 -19.50
C SER A 311 9.99 -11.74 -18.02
N VAL A 312 10.00 -13.03 -17.69
CA VAL A 312 10.05 -13.50 -16.30
C VAL A 312 11.44 -13.26 -15.73
N ILE A 313 11.52 -12.41 -14.69
CA ILE A 313 12.79 -12.01 -14.07
C ILE A 313 12.91 -12.46 -12.61
N GLY A 314 11.88 -13.08 -12.06
CA GLY A 314 11.91 -13.42 -10.64
C GLY A 314 10.60 -13.92 -10.06
N PHE A 315 10.63 -14.06 -8.74
CA PHE A 315 9.55 -14.60 -7.93
C PHE A 315 9.13 -13.63 -6.83
N GLY A 316 7.84 -13.55 -6.55
CA GLY A 316 7.27 -12.73 -5.49
C GLY A 316 6.59 -13.58 -4.41
N VAL A 317 6.85 -13.29 -3.15
CA VAL A 317 6.11 -13.88 -2.03
C VAL A 317 5.25 -12.81 -1.39
N ASP A 318 3.94 -13.02 -1.39
CA ASP A 318 3.03 -12.27 -0.54
C ASP A 318 3.03 -12.86 0.87
N VAL A 319 3.81 -12.27 1.77
CA VAL A 319 4.07 -12.84 3.11
C VAL A 319 2.83 -12.74 4.01
N GLU A 320 1.87 -11.86 3.69
CA GLU A 320 0.59 -11.79 4.41
C GLU A 320 -0.15 -13.14 4.38
N TRP A 321 0.06 -13.93 3.32
CA TRP A 321 -0.56 -15.24 3.12
C TRP A 321 0.37 -16.40 3.41
N TYR A 322 1.62 -16.15 3.83
CA TYR A 322 2.57 -17.21 4.11
C TYR A 322 2.19 -17.95 5.40
N TYR A 323 1.78 -19.22 5.28
CA TYR A 323 1.23 -20.03 6.36
C TYR A 323 -0.02 -19.41 7.02
N GLY A 324 -0.76 -18.60 6.28
CA GLY A 324 -2.01 -17.96 6.68
C GLY A 324 -3.09 -18.09 5.60
N ILE A 325 -4.36 -18.20 6.00
CA ILE A 325 -5.50 -18.32 5.06
C ILE A 325 -6.65 -17.36 5.37
N THR A 326 -6.41 -16.44 6.28
CA THR A 326 -7.27 -15.31 6.62
C THR A 326 -6.40 -14.06 6.58
N GLU A 327 -7.03 -12.91 6.40
CA GLU A 327 -6.37 -11.59 6.41
C GLU A 327 -5.43 -11.47 7.63
N ASP A 328 -4.23 -10.96 7.41
CA ASP A 328 -3.16 -10.78 8.42
C ASP A 328 -2.71 -12.04 9.19
N ALA A 329 -3.09 -13.26 8.77
CA ALA A 329 -2.71 -14.49 9.47
C ALA A 329 -1.34 -15.06 9.08
N GLY A 330 -0.65 -14.43 8.13
CA GLY A 330 0.68 -14.82 7.70
C GLY A 330 1.70 -14.76 8.85
N ILE A 331 2.70 -15.63 8.79
CA ILE A 331 3.79 -15.64 9.78
C ILE A 331 5.04 -14.93 9.24
N PRO A 332 5.87 -14.33 10.11
CA PRO A 332 7.12 -13.72 9.70
C PRO A 332 8.09 -14.70 9.05
N VAL A 333 8.74 -14.25 7.98
CA VAL A 333 9.83 -14.95 7.30
C VAL A 333 11.15 -14.65 8.03
N THR A 334 11.88 -15.71 8.41
CA THR A 334 13.20 -15.58 9.07
C THR A 334 14.32 -15.34 8.06
N ASP A 335 15.48 -14.92 8.55
CA ASP A 335 16.70 -14.76 7.74
C ASP A 335 17.12 -16.07 7.07
N GLU A 336 17.05 -17.18 7.81
CA GLU A 336 17.38 -18.52 7.32
C GLU A 336 16.44 -18.95 6.19
N MET A 337 15.14 -18.74 6.35
CA MET A 337 14.14 -19.10 5.35
C MET A 337 14.28 -18.25 4.08
N ALA A 338 14.41 -16.93 4.22
CA ALA A 338 14.61 -16.05 3.07
C ALA A 338 15.88 -16.41 2.29
N LYS A 339 16.96 -16.79 3.00
CA LYS A 339 18.19 -17.27 2.39
C LYS A 339 18.00 -18.61 1.68
N GLU A 340 17.28 -19.55 2.28
CA GLU A 340 16.99 -20.84 1.66
C GLU A 340 16.18 -20.67 0.38
N TRP A 341 15.11 -19.89 0.42
CA TRP A 341 14.27 -19.61 -0.75
C TRP A 341 15.04 -18.87 -1.84
N ASN A 342 15.87 -17.88 -1.49
CA ASN A 342 16.70 -17.22 -2.49
C ASN A 342 17.70 -18.21 -3.13
N ASN A 343 18.37 -19.04 -2.34
CA ASN A 343 19.30 -20.04 -2.88
C ASN A 343 18.58 -21.05 -3.80
N HIS A 344 17.37 -21.47 -3.44
CA HIS A 344 16.56 -22.35 -4.28
C HIS A 344 16.22 -21.68 -5.62
N LEU A 345 15.71 -20.45 -5.61
CA LEU A 345 15.43 -19.67 -6.81
C LEU A 345 16.67 -19.52 -7.70
N LYS A 346 17.83 -19.24 -7.10
CA LYS A 346 19.11 -19.12 -7.81
C LYS A 346 19.60 -20.43 -8.44
N SER A 347 19.20 -21.58 -7.89
CA SER A 347 19.49 -22.88 -8.48
C SER A 347 18.68 -23.14 -9.75
N ILE A 348 17.48 -22.55 -9.87
CA ILE A 348 16.65 -22.58 -11.07
C ILE A 348 17.25 -21.65 -12.13
N ASN A 349 17.52 -20.40 -11.76
CA ASN A 349 18.22 -19.44 -12.62
C ASN A 349 18.98 -18.42 -11.77
N PRO A 350 20.32 -18.32 -11.89
CA PRO A 350 21.12 -17.42 -11.06
C PRO A 350 20.80 -15.94 -11.25
N ASN A 351 20.13 -15.56 -12.34
CA ASN A 351 19.74 -14.18 -12.61
C ASN A 351 18.37 -13.80 -12.03
N TYR A 352 17.55 -14.75 -11.57
CA TYR A 352 16.24 -14.43 -11.00
C TYR A 352 16.35 -13.74 -9.65
N ARG A 353 15.59 -12.66 -9.46
CA ARG A 353 15.49 -11.97 -8.17
C ARG A 353 14.23 -12.42 -7.43
N MET A 354 14.28 -12.43 -6.10
CA MET A 354 13.08 -12.65 -5.28
C MET A 354 12.66 -11.32 -4.65
N PHE A 355 11.36 -11.06 -4.57
CA PHE A 355 10.84 -10.06 -3.65
C PHE A 355 10.02 -10.70 -2.54
N LEU A 356 10.09 -10.11 -1.35
CA LEU A 356 9.21 -10.43 -0.22
C LEU A 356 8.34 -9.22 0.07
N LYS A 357 7.03 -9.42 0.13
CA LYS A 357 6.05 -8.35 0.28
C LYS A 357 5.30 -8.44 1.60
N HIS A 358 5.23 -7.31 2.30
CA HIS A 358 4.35 -7.09 3.45
C HIS A 358 4.32 -5.59 3.78
N TYR A 359 3.28 -5.07 4.43
CA TYR A 359 3.23 -3.67 4.87
C TYR A 359 4.11 -3.44 6.11
N ASN A 360 4.25 -4.46 6.95
CA ASN A 360 5.05 -4.43 8.17
C ASN A 360 6.38 -5.17 8.00
N TYR A 361 7.49 -4.45 8.14
CA TYR A 361 8.85 -5.00 7.98
C TYR A 361 9.17 -6.13 8.98
N ARG A 362 8.44 -6.25 10.10
CA ARG A 362 8.61 -7.33 11.08
C ARG A 362 8.17 -8.70 10.58
N TRP A 363 7.45 -8.77 9.46
CA TRP A 363 7.12 -10.03 8.79
C TRP A 363 8.19 -10.46 7.79
N LEU A 364 9.15 -9.58 7.50
CA LEU A 364 10.22 -9.84 6.54
C LEU A 364 11.53 -10.16 7.30
N PRO A 365 12.53 -10.80 6.64
CA PRO A 365 13.77 -11.20 7.29
C PRO A 365 14.50 -10.00 7.93
N PRO A 366 14.78 -10.06 9.24
CA PRO A 366 15.27 -8.91 9.99
C PRO A 366 16.64 -8.42 9.53
N THR A 367 17.56 -9.31 9.14
CA THR A 367 18.95 -8.92 8.82
C THR A 367 19.50 -9.49 7.53
N TYR A 368 18.86 -10.50 6.93
CA TYR A 368 19.33 -11.08 5.68
C TYR A 368 19.19 -10.07 4.54
N ARG A 369 20.33 -9.78 3.89
CA ARG A 369 20.47 -8.87 2.76
C ARG A 369 21.22 -9.59 1.65
N SER A 370 20.71 -9.50 0.42
CA SER A 370 21.33 -10.08 -0.78
C SER A 370 20.89 -9.28 -2.01
N ASP A 371 20.39 -9.91 -3.06
CA ASP A 371 19.77 -9.23 -4.22
C ASP A 371 18.24 -9.23 -4.17
N LEU A 372 17.67 -9.56 -3.00
CA LEU A 372 16.23 -9.44 -2.73
C LEU A 372 15.71 -8.02 -2.99
N LEU A 373 14.45 -7.92 -3.36
CA LEU A 373 13.68 -6.69 -3.20
C LEU A 373 12.74 -6.83 -2.00
N PHE A 374 12.55 -5.74 -1.26
CA PHE A 374 11.56 -5.70 -0.18
C PHE A 374 10.39 -4.83 -0.61
N CYS A 375 9.23 -5.46 -0.81
CA CYS A 375 8.03 -4.81 -1.31
C CYS A 375 7.18 -4.30 -0.14
N ASN A 376 7.01 -2.98 -0.05
CA ASN A 376 6.07 -2.35 0.87
C ASN A 376 4.73 -2.18 0.16
N ASP A 377 3.67 -2.68 0.77
CA ASP A 377 2.31 -2.57 0.26
C ASP A 377 1.33 -1.93 1.26
N SER A 378 1.86 -1.08 2.16
CA SER A 378 1.10 -0.22 3.09
C SER A 378 0.03 0.59 2.36
N GLN A 379 -1.15 0.65 2.99
CA GLN A 379 -2.33 1.35 2.50
C GLN A 379 -3.09 2.04 3.63
N GLY A 380 -4.05 2.91 3.30
CA GLY A 380 -4.84 3.63 4.30
C GLY A 380 -4.01 4.67 5.05
N LEU A 381 -3.03 5.25 4.35
CA LEU A 381 -2.24 6.37 4.81
C LEU A 381 -3.10 7.63 4.77
N GLY A 382 -2.87 8.59 5.67
CA GLY A 382 -3.77 9.73 5.81
C GLY A 382 -3.38 10.96 4.99
N SER A 383 -2.13 11.07 4.54
CA SER A 383 -1.61 12.23 3.80
C SER A 383 -0.23 11.95 3.18
N MET A 384 0.24 12.83 2.30
CA MET A 384 1.59 12.76 1.74
C MET A 384 2.68 12.80 2.83
N ASP A 385 2.57 13.73 3.79
CA ASP A 385 3.65 14.07 4.73
C ASP A 385 3.39 13.65 6.19
N GLY A 386 2.20 13.16 6.51
CA GLY A 386 1.81 12.73 7.85
C GLY A 386 0.98 13.74 8.65
N GLU A 387 0.37 14.73 8.00
CA GLU A 387 -0.64 15.63 8.58
C GLU A 387 -1.76 14.88 9.30
N VAL A 388 -2.24 13.79 8.68
CA VAL A 388 -3.34 12.97 9.20
C VAL A 388 -2.82 11.56 9.43
N GLN A 389 -2.91 11.06 10.66
CA GLN A 389 -2.56 9.68 11.04
C GLN A 389 -1.12 9.27 10.65
N SER A 390 -0.94 8.65 9.49
CA SER A 390 0.32 8.20 8.88
C SER A 390 0.60 8.96 7.58
N GLY A 391 1.88 9.08 7.23
CA GLY A 391 2.33 9.84 6.06
C GLY A 391 2.94 8.90 5.02
N PHE A 392 2.59 9.10 3.75
CA PHE A 392 3.13 8.38 2.60
C PHE A 392 4.66 8.42 2.56
N LEU A 393 5.26 9.61 2.48
CA LEU A 393 6.72 9.72 2.37
C LEU A 393 7.48 9.21 3.61
N PRO A 394 7.06 9.52 4.86
CA PRO A 394 7.69 8.95 6.04
C PRO A 394 7.60 7.41 6.13
N GLU A 395 6.48 6.82 5.71
CA GLU A 395 6.27 5.36 5.71
C GLU A 395 7.26 4.67 4.77
N PHE A 396 7.27 5.06 3.49
CA PHE A 396 8.13 4.44 2.49
C PHE A 396 9.61 4.76 2.70
N LYS A 397 9.95 5.93 3.26
CA LYS A 397 11.32 6.22 3.70
C LYS A 397 11.77 5.26 4.80
N ALA A 398 10.99 5.08 5.85
CA ALA A 398 11.36 4.21 6.95
C ALA A 398 11.58 2.76 6.48
N TRP A 399 10.77 2.33 5.50
CA TRP A 399 10.95 1.06 4.81
C TRP A 399 12.28 0.98 4.05
N ALA A 400 12.59 1.97 3.21
CA ALA A 400 13.84 2.03 2.47
C ALA A 400 15.07 2.00 3.38
N ASP A 401 15.05 2.82 4.44
CA ASP A 401 16.14 2.88 5.42
C ASP A 401 16.34 1.54 6.14
N HIS A 402 15.25 0.84 6.47
CA HIS A 402 15.32 -0.46 7.15
C HIS A 402 15.97 -1.54 6.29
N PHE A 403 15.65 -1.56 4.99
CA PHE A 403 16.12 -2.61 4.07
C PHE A 403 17.40 -2.26 3.32
N TYR A 404 17.92 -1.03 3.45
CA TYR A 404 19.19 -0.63 2.85
C TYR A 404 20.32 -1.63 3.21
N PRO A 405 21.19 -2.03 2.26
CA PRO A 405 21.32 -1.53 0.89
C PRO A 405 20.47 -2.23 -0.17
N ASN A 406 19.55 -3.14 0.21
CA ASN A 406 18.69 -3.79 -0.78
C ASN A 406 17.73 -2.81 -1.43
N ASP A 407 17.48 -3.02 -2.72
CA ASP A 407 16.43 -2.31 -3.46
C ASP A 407 15.06 -2.59 -2.83
N VAL A 408 14.15 -1.65 -3.00
CA VAL A 408 12.77 -1.77 -2.50
C VAL A 408 11.77 -1.66 -3.64
N LEU A 409 10.59 -2.24 -3.44
CA LEU A 409 9.47 -2.11 -4.36
C LEU A 409 8.32 -1.46 -3.61
N TYR A 410 7.66 -0.47 -4.19
CA TYR A 410 6.52 0.18 -3.59
C TYR A 410 5.28 -0.20 -4.39
N GLN A 411 4.41 -1.00 -3.76
CA GLN A 411 3.10 -1.29 -4.29
C GLN A 411 2.13 -0.26 -3.73
N ILE A 412 1.68 0.67 -4.59
CA ILE A 412 0.97 1.89 -4.17
C ILE A 412 -0.30 2.12 -5.01
N GLY A 413 -1.11 3.10 -4.59
CA GLY A 413 -2.28 3.55 -5.34
C GLY A 413 -3.60 2.96 -4.86
N TYR A 414 -3.66 2.37 -3.68
CA TYR A 414 -4.87 1.75 -3.15
C TYR A 414 -6.05 2.72 -3.05
N SER A 415 -7.26 2.19 -3.13
CA SER A 415 -8.48 2.99 -3.08
C SER A 415 -8.64 3.82 -1.79
N PRO A 416 -8.28 3.35 -0.59
CA PRO A 416 -8.34 4.19 0.61
C PRO A 416 -7.44 5.44 0.55
N ASP A 417 -6.28 5.32 -0.10
CA ASP A 417 -5.30 6.42 -0.21
C ASP A 417 -5.76 7.52 -1.17
N ALA A 418 -6.77 7.25 -2.01
CA ALA A 418 -7.37 8.25 -2.90
C ALA A 418 -7.88 9.47 -2.12
N THR A 419 -8.25 9.28 -0.85
CA THR A 419 -8.70 10.35 0.06
C THR A 419 -7.68 11.47 0.26
N TRP A 420 -6.39 11.23 0.01
CA TRP A 420 -5.36 12.27 0.05
C TRP A 420 -4.68 12.46 -1.30
N TYR A 421 -4.38 11.41 -2.08
CA TYR A 421 -3.62 11.63 -3.32
C TYR A 421 -4.45 12.28 -4.45
N TYR A 422 -5.79 12.27 -4.38
CA TYR A 422 -6.64 13.05 -5.30
C TYR A 422 -6.51 14.56 -5.09
N ALA A 423 -6.02 14.98 -3.93
CA ALA A 423 -5.73 16.38 -3.63
C ALA A 423 -4.40 16.85 -4.25
N GLU A 424 -3.57 15.93 -4.75
CA GLU A 424 -2.28 16.23 -5.37
C GLU A 424 -2.45 16.70 -6.83
N ASP A 425 -1.42 17.37 -7.34
CA ASP A 425 -1.35 17.81 -8.73
C ASP A 425 -1.12 16.63 -9.68
N ALA A 426 -1.75 16.70 -10.86
CA ALA A 426 -1.57 15.71 -11.92
C ALA A 426 -0.28 15.93 -12.73
N PRO A 427 0.34 14.88 -13.30
CA PRO A 427 -0.04 13.46 -13.20
C PRO A 427 0.31 12.87 -11.83
N ILE A 428 -0.68 12.30 -11.14
CA ILE A 428 -0.56 11.84 -9.75
C ILE A 428 0.55 10.79 -9.62
N ILE A 429 0.55 9.76 -10.48
CA ILE A 429 1.53 8.67 -10.43
C ILE A 429 2.95 9.23 -10.52
N GLN A 430 3.21 10.11 -11.50
CA GLN A 430 4.52 10.74 -11.68
C GLN A 430 4.92 11.54 -10.45
N LYS A 431 4.02 12.40 -9.95
CA LYS A 431 4.25 13.21 -8.75
C LYS A 431 4.63 12.36 -7.54
N LEU A 432 3.88 11.28 -7.27
CA LEU A 432 4.15 10.39 -6.14
C LEU A 432 5.51 9.70 -6.30
N GLY A 433 5.84 9.20 -7.50
CA GLY A 433 7.12 8.56 -7.78
C GLY A 433 8.31 9.50 -7.64
N GLU A 434 8.18 10.74 -8.11
CA GLU A 434 9.21 11.79 -7.92
C GLU A 434 9.41 12.12 -6.44
N CYS A 435 8.34 12.25 -5.66
CA CYS A 435 8.46 12.47 -4.22
C CYS A 435 9.13 11.28 -3.51
N LEU A 436 8.77 10.04 -3.86
CA LEU A 436 9.40 8.83 -3.32
C LEU A 436 10.89 8.76 -3.64
N ALA A 437 11.28 9.20 -4.83
CA ALA A 437 12.66 9.21 -5.26
C ALA A 437 13.56 10.13 -4.41
N GLU A 438 13.02 11.22 -3.86
CA GLU A 438 13.78 12.12 -2.98
C GLU A 438 14.03 11.53 -1.59
N VAL A 439 13.21 10.57 -1.15
CA VAL A 439 13.31 9.97 0.19
C VAL A 439 13.86 8.54 0.18
N THR A 440 14.12 7.97 -1.01
CA THR A 440 14.62 6.61 -1.19
C THR A 440 16.08 6.64 -1.66
N SER A 441 16.98 6.08 -0.86
CA SER A 441 18.44 6.19 -1.11
C SER A 441 19.00 5.16 -2.09
N GLN A 442 18.38 3.98 -2.15
CA GLN A 442 18.70 2.89 -3.07
C GLN A 442 17.88 2.98 -4.37
N GLU A 443 18.11 2.06 -5.30
CA GLU A 443 17.18 1.84 -6.41
C GLU A 443 15.85 1.31 -5.87
N PHE A 444 14.75 1.72 -6.51
CA PHE A 444 13.44 1.21 -6.16
C PHE A 444 12.53 1.02 -7.37
N GLY A 445 11.51 0.19 -7.17
CA GLY A 445 10.43 -0.03 -8.11
C GLY A 445 9.12 0.59 -7.67
N ILE A 446 8.25 0.90 -8.64
CA ILE A 446 6.85 1.29 -8.40
C ILE A 446 5.93 0.29 -9.11
N ALA A 447 5.00 -0.30 -8.35
CA ALA A 447 3.90 -1.09 -8.86
C ALA A 447 2.57 -0.44 -8.47
N TRP A 448 1.90 0.23 -9.41
CA TRP A 448 0.54 0.72 -9.19
C TRP A 448 -0.44 -0.43 -9.06
N VAL A 449 -1.30 -0.46 -8.04
CA VAL A 449 -2.22 -1.58 -7.83
C VAL A 449 -3.34 -1.63 -8.88
N ASP A 450 -3.73 -2.84 -9.28
CA ASP A 450 -4.83 -3.10 -10.22
C ASP A 450 -6.21 -2.64 -9.73
N PHE A 451 -6.40 -2.46 -8.42
CA PHE A 451 -7.65 -1.99 -7.82
C PHE A 451 -8.09 -0.60 -8.32
N THR A 452 -7.13 0.23 -8.72
CA THR A 452 -7.31 1.62 -9.16
C THR A 452 -6.60 1.87 -10.51
N ILE A 453 -6.39 0.81 -11.29
CA ILE A 453 -5.88 0.94 -12.66
C ILE A 453 -6.97 1.37 -13.63
N LYS A 454 -8.24 1.22 -13.27
CA LYS A 454 -9.38 1.82 -13.99
C LYS A 454 -9.97 2.91 -13.10
N ASP A 455 -9.38 4.09 -13.18
CA ASP A 455 -9.66 5.21 -12.28
C ASP A 455 -9.68 6.56 -13.03
N PRO A 456 -10.56 7.51 -12.66
CA PRO A 456 -10.69 8.80 -13.34
C PRO A 456 -9.40 9.63 -13.39
N LEU A 457 -8.48 9.47 -12.43
CA LEU A 457 -7.28 10.33 -12.32
C LEU A 457 -5.96 9.61 -12.61
N THR A 458 -5.98 8.29 -12.83
CA THR A 458 -4.77 7.51 -13.13
C THR A 458 -4.76 7.07 -14.60
N PHE A 459 -5.49 6.01 -14.95
CA PHE A 459 -5.62 5.49 -16.31
C PHE A 459 -7.11 5.48 -16.73
N PRO A 460 -7.74 6.65 -16.90
CA PRO A 460 -9.15 6.75 -17.30
C PRO A 460 -9.40 6.14 -18.69
N ASP A 461 -8.38 6.11 -19.55
CA ASP A 461 -8.43 5.55 -20.90
C ASP A 461 -8.68 4.03 -20.90
N LEU A 462 -8.53 3.34 -19.75
CA LEU A 462 -8.75 1.89 -19.61
C LEU A 462 -10.20 1.50 -19.29
N PHE A 463 -11.09 2.47 -19.03
CA PHE A 463 -12.52 2.18 -18.87
C PHE A 463 -13.10 1.67 -20.19
N LYS A 464 -13.79 0.52 -20.15
CA LYS A 464 -14.44 -0.09 -21.32
C LYS A 464 -15.95 0.19 -21.37
N THR A 465 -16.57 0.46 -20.22
CA THR A 465 -18.01 0.71 -20.12
C THR A 465 -18.35 1.81 -19.11
N ASP A 466 -19.52 2.45 -19.27
CA ASP A 466 -20.03 3.42 -18.31
C ASP A 466 -20.23 2.83 -16.91
N SER A 467 -20.56 1.53 -16.82
CA SER A 467 -20.71 0.88 -15.51
C SER A 467 -19.39 0.81 -14.75
N GLU A 468 -18.25 0.70 -15.45
CA GLU A 468 -16.93 0.71 -14.81
C GLU A 468 -16.58 2.11 -14.29
N VAL A 469 -16.86 3.15 -15.10
CA VAL A 469 -16.69 4.55 -14.69
C VAL A 469 -17.52 4.82 -13.43
N VAL A 470 -18.82 4.52 -13.47
CA VAL A 470 -19.74 4.72 -12.34
C VAL A 470 -19.31 3.94 -11.10
N SER A 471 -18.88 2.69 -11.26
CA SER A 471 -18.38 1.87 -10.15
C SER A 471 -17.13 2.48 -9.50
N SER A 472 -16.20 2.97 -10.32
CA SER A 472 -14.97 3.62 -9.84
C SER A 472 -15.28 4.90 -9.06
N VAL A 473 -16.13 5.78 -9.61
CA VAL A 473 -16.56 7.02 -8.94
C VAL A 473 -17.33 6.72 -7.65
N ASN A 474 -18.22 5.73 -7.64
CA ASN A 474 -18.93 5.33 -6.42
C ASN A 474 -17.98 4.83 -5.32
N SER A 475 -16.87 4.16 -5.68
CA SER A 475 -15.86 3.77 -4.70
C SER A 475 -15.07 4.95 -4.15
N ALA A 476 -14.75 5.95 -4.96
CA ALA A 476 -14.12 7.16 -4.45
C ALA A 476 -15.08 7.90 -3.49
N LEU A 477 -16.34 8.08 -3.89
CA LEU A 477 -17.37 8.71 -3.06
C LEU A 477 -17.66 7.93 -1.76
N HIS A 478 -17.50 6.60 -1.74
CA HIS A 478 -17.70 5.78 -0.55
C HIS A 478 -16.82 6.24 0.63
N TYR A 479 -15.59 6.67 0.37
CA TYR A 479 -14.65 7.12 1.42
C TYR A 479 -14.96 8.50 2.01
N LEU A 480 -16.04 9.17 1.57
CA LEU A 480 -16.62 10.29 2.29
C LEU A 480 -17.25 9.87 3.63
N GLN A 481 -17.58 8.59 3.78
CA GLN A 481 -18.08 8.03 5.04
C GLN A 481 -16.93 7.63 5.96
N ASP A 482 -17.28 7.36 7.21
CA ASP A 482 -16.38 6.72 8.16
C ASP A 482 -16.26 5.23 7.87
N THR A 483 -15.04 4.81 7.56
CA THR A 483 -14.68 3.40 7.35
C THR A 483 -13.50 3.06 8.27
N PRO A 484 -13.03 1.80 8.29
CA PRO A 484 -11.76 1.46 8.92
C PRO A 484 -10.57 2.25 8.34
N PHE A 485 -10.63 2.58 7.04
CA PHE A 485 -9.50 3.18 6.31
C PHE A 485 -9.68 4.67 5.95
N SER A 486 -10.85 5.26 6.15
CA SER A 486 -11.11 6.69 5.95
C SER A 486 -11.82 7.30 7.14
N LYS A 487 -11.37 8.50 7.53
CA LYS A 487 -11.99 9.35 8.55
C LYS A 487 -12.35 10.74 8.01
N VAL A 488 -12.43 10.89 6.68
CA VAL A 488 -12.80 12.16 6.03
C VAL A 488 -14.16 12.64 6.54
N GLY A 489 -15.15 11.75 6.57
CA GLY A 489 -16.51 12.05 7.06
C GLY A 489 -16.52 12.55 8.50
N SER A 490 -15.92 11.81 9.43
CA SER A 490 -15.76 12.19 10.84
C SER A 490 -15.10 13.56 10.99
N ARG A 491 -14.04 13.84 10.23
CA ARG A 491 -13.36 15.15 10.29
C ARG A 491 -14.27 16.28 9.86
N PHE A 492 -15.05 16.12 8.80
CA PHE A 492 -16.06 17.11 8.43
C PHE A 492 -17.14 17.30 9.50
N MET A 493 -17.68 16.20 10.04
CA MET A 493 -18.73 16.24 11.06
C MET A 493 -18.26 16.88 12.38
N ASN A 494 -16.99 16.70 12.74
CA ASN A 494 -16.40 17.23 13.98
C ASN A 494 -15.72 18.61 13.80
N ASN A 495 -15.80 19.22 12.61
CA ASN A 495 -15.13 20.48 12.29
C ASN A 495 -13.59 20.41 12.42
N GLU A 496 -13.03 19.27 12.02
CA GLU A 496 -11.60 18.91 12.02
C GLU A 496 -11.06 18.67 10.59
N ALA A 497 -11.84 19.04 9.55
CA ALA A 497 -11.44 18.86 8.16
C ALA A 497 -10.15 19.64 7.83
N THR A 498 -9.19 18.94 7.24
CA THR A 498 -7.92 19.48 6.78
C THR A 498 -8.05 20.13 5.39
N ILE A 499 -7.01 20.83 4.94
CA ILE A 499 -6.95 21.32 3.56
C ILE A 499 -6.96 20.15 2.56
N THR A 500 -6.28 19.05 2.88
CA THR A 500 -6.27 17.81 2.09
C THR A 500 -7.68 17.25 1.92
N ASP A 501 -8.48 17.18 2.99
CA ASP A 501 -9.88 16.76 2.94
C ASP A 501 -10.70 17.67 2.02
N ALA A 502 -10.54 18.98 2.14
CA ALA A 502 -11.30 19.95 1.36
C ALA A 502 -10.93 19.92 -0.14
N LEU A 503 -9.67 19.64 -0.46
CA LEU A 503 -9.22 19.42 -1.84
C LEU A 503 -9.73 18.09 -2.40
N TYR A 504 -9.82 17.04 -1.57
CA TYR A 504 -10.44 15.79 -1.96
C TYR A 504 -11.93 15.97 -2.33
N ILE A 505 -12.70 16.71 -1.54
CA ILE A 505 -14.10 17.08 -1.87
C ILE A 505 -14.17 17.82 -3.20
N ALA A 506 -13.30 18.81 -3.41
CA ALA A 506 -13.26 19.57 -4.65
C ALA A 506 -12.98 18.67 -5.85
N ARG A 507 -12.02 17.74 -5.73
CA ARG A 507 -11.69 16.80 -6.80
C ARG A 507 -12.84 15.83 -7.10
N LEU A 508 -13.51 15.31 -6.07
CA LEU A 508 -14.68 14.45 -6.26
C LEU A 508 -15.81 15.20 -6.97
N ARG A 509 -16.02 16.48 -6.66
CA ARG A 509 -17.00 17.31 -7.40
C ARG A 509 -16.63 17.44 -8.87
N GLU A 510 -15.37 17.76 -9.18
CA GLU A 510 -14.90 17.85 -10.56
C GLU A 510 -15.15 16.55 -11.33
N ILE A 511 -14.85 15.40 -10.71
CA ILE A 511 -15.10 14.07 -11.30
C ILE A 511 -16.60 13.87 -11.54
N VAL A 512 -17.45 14.09 -10.54
CA VAL A 512 -18.91 13.92 -10.66
C VAL A 512 -19.51 14.84 -11.73
N ASP A 513 -19.02 16.07 -11.83
CA ASP A 513 -19.50 17.04 -12.80
C ASP A 513 -19.05 16.73 -14.23
N SER A 514 -17.92 16.03 -14.39
CA SER A 514 -17.42 15.56 -15.68
C SER A 514 -18.20 14.38 -16.27
N LEU A 515 -19.01 13.68 -15.44
CA LEU A 515 -19.81 12.55 -15.89
C LEU A 515 -20.96 12.97 -16.80
N THR A 516 -21.28 12.10 -17.76
CA THR A 516 -22.48 12.24 -18.59
C THR A 516 -23.75 12.12 -17.74
N ASP A 517 -24.88 12.64 -18.22
CA ASP A 517 -26.16 12.52 -17.52
C ASP A 517 -26.54 11.06 -17.27
N GLU A 518 -26.26 10.17 -18.23
CA GLU A 518 -26.50 8.73 -18.14
C GLU A 518 -25.64 8.06 -17.06
N GLN A 519 -24.36 8.43 -16.95
CA GLN A 519 -23.50 7.93 -15.86
C GLN A 519 -23.97 8.46 -14.51
N ARG A 520 -24.33 9.75 -14.43
CA ARG A 520 -24.65 10.45 -13.17
C ARG A 520 -25.89 9.88 -12.47
N ILE A 521 -26.91 9.44 -13.23
CA ILE A 521 -28.12 8.83 -12.65
C ILE A 521 -27.85 7.48 -11.96
N HIS A 522 -26.73 6.83 -12.27
CA HIS A 522 -26.33 5.55 -11.69
C HIS A 522 -25.37 5.68 -10.48
N LEU A 523 -24.99 6.91 -10.11
CA LEU A 523 -24.25 7.14 -8.88
C LEU A 523 -25.10 6.79 -7.64
N ASN A 524 -24.42 6.34 -6.59
CA ASN A 524 -25.05 6.12 -5.29
C ASN A 524 -25.49 7.47 -4.71
N GLN A 525 -26.80 7.67 -4.60
CA GLN A 525 -27.39 8.94 -4.20
C GLN A 525 -27.11 9.31 -2.73
N GLU A 526 -26.88 8.33 -1.85
CA GLU A 526 -26.44 8.60 -0.49
C GLU A 526 -25.06 9.26 -0.50
N TYR A 527 -24.13 8.74 -1.30
CA TYR A 527 -22.77 9.26 -1.33
C TYR A 527 -22.71 10.64 -2.01
N VAL A 528 -23.52 10.85 -3.05
CA VAL A 528 -23.69 12.17 -3.68
C VAL A 528 -24.31 13.16 -2.69
N SER A 529 -25.26 12.73 -1.84
CA SER A 529 -25.83 13.59 -0.80
C SER A 529 -24.79 14.00 0.25
N ILE A 530 -23.89 13.08 0.65
CA ILE A 530 -22.79 13.38 1.57
C ILE A 530 -21.82 14.38 0.92
N LEU A 531 -21.48 14.20 -0.36
CA LEU A 531 -20.65 15.15 -1.11
C LEU A 531 -21.29 16.56 -1.07
N ASN A 532 -22.57 16.67 -1.45
CA ASN A 532 -23.31 17.93 -1.44
C ASN A 532 -23.33 18.61 -0.05
N GLN A 533 -23.39 17.81 1.01
CA GLN A 533 -23.38 18.29 2.40
C GLN A 533 -22.01 18.84 2.81
N PHE A 534 -20.91 18.22 2.37
CA PHE A 534 -19.56 18.63 2.75
C PHE A 534 -19.01 19.80 1.93
N GLU A 535 -19.55 20.06 0.74
CA GLU A 535 -19.07 21.12 -0.15
C GLU A 535 -18.98 22.53 0.47
N PRO A 536 -20.01 23.06 1.16
CA PRO A 536 -19.90 24.36 1.80
C PRO A 536 -18.74 24.40 2.80
N LYS A 537 -18.59 23.35 3.60
CA LYS A 537 -17.52 23.24 4.60
C LYS A 537 -16.14 23.13 3.96
N ALA A 538 -16.02 22.37 2.87
CA ALA A 538 -14.78 22.28 2.10
C ALA A 538 -14.37 23.64 1.53
N ILE A 539 -15.32 24.43 1.02
CA ILE A 539 -15.07 25.80 0.57
C ILE A 539 -14.63 26.69 1.74
N GLU A 540 -15.30 26.63 2.90
CA GLU A 540 -14.88 27.38 4.09
C GLU A 540 -13.44 27.05 4.50
N THR A 541 -13.08 25.74 4.53
CA THR A 541 -11.74 25.27 4.88
C THR A 541 -10.68 25.80 3.90
N ARG A 542 -10.98 25.78 2.59
CA ARG A 542 -10.08 26.33 1.56
C ARG A 542 -9.92 27.85 1.68
N ILE A 543 -11.00 28.57 1.99
CA ILE A 543 -10.94 30.02 2.26
C ILE A 543 -10.07 30.29 3.49
N GLU A 544 -10.22 29.52 4.57
CA GLU A 544 -9.43 29.71 5.79
C GLU A 544 -7.94 29.43 5.56
N TYR A 545 -7.63 28.38 4.81
CA TYR A 545 -6.25 28.07 4.41
C TYR A 545 -5.63 29.21 3.62
N LEU A 546 -6.31 29.74 2.60
CA LEU A 546 -5.83 30.87 1.80
C LEU A 546 -5.73 32.16 2.61
N TYR A 547 -6.66 32.41 3.54
CA TYR A 547 -6.68 33.61 4.37
C TYR A 547 -5.54 33.65 5.38
N SER A 548 -5.16 32.48 5.92
CA SER A 548 -4.01 32.34 6.81
C SER A 548 -2.68 32.18 6.07
N SER A 549 -2.72 32.06 4.75
CA SER A 549 -1.54 31.98 3.89
C SER A 549 -1.01 33.37 3.55
N ASN A 550 0.30 33.48 3.33
CA ASN A 550 0.90 34.70 2.81
C ASN A 550 0.71 34.74 1.28
N LEU A 551 -0.42 35.29 0.84
CA LEU A 551 -0.88 35.24 -0.55
C LEU A 551 0.17 35.75 -1.54
N LYS A 552 0.29 35.05 -2.67
CA LYS A 552 1.16 35.41 -3.80
C LYS A 552 0.38 35.41 -5.10
N LEU A 553 0.94 36.03 -6.14
CA LEU A 553 0.36 36.02 -7.49
C LEU A 553 0.18 34.59 -8.05
N LYS A 554 1.03 33.63 -7.64
CA LYS A 554 0.86 32.22 -8.02
C LYS A 554 -0.42 31.59 -7.44
N ASP A 555 -0.97 32.13 -6.35
CA ASP A 555 -2.19 31.62 -5.71
C ASP A 555 -3.47 32.12 -6.38
N LYS A 556 -3.36 33.00 -7.40
CA LYS A 556 -4.51 33.55 -8.13
C LYS A 556 -5.44 32.47 -8.66
N GLU A 557 -4.88 31.40 -9.20
CA GLU A 557 -5.66 30.28 -9.72
C GLU A 557 -6.39 29.53 -8.59
N LYS A 558 -5.71 29.27 -7.46
CA LYS A 558 -6.32 28.64 -6.28
C LYS A 558 -7.51 29.44 -5.76
N VAL A 559 -7.37 30.77 -5.67
CA VAL A 559 -8.46 31.68 -5.26
C VAL A 559 -9.61 31.67 -6.26
N ALA A 560 -9.31 31.72 -7.56
CA ALA A 560 -10.32 31.66 -8.61
C ALA A 560 -11.11 30.35 -8.57
N LEU A 561 -10.45 29.21 -8.32
CA LEU A 561 -11.09 27.91 -8.16
C LEU A 561 -12.02 27.87 -6.94
N VAL A 562 -11.64 28.48 -5.81
CA VAL A 562 -12.53 28.59 -4.63
C VAL A 562 -13.75 29.45 -4.95
N ARG A 563 -13.56 30.60 -5.61
CA ARG A 563 -14.67 31.47 -6.03
C ARG A 563 -15.61 30.79 -7.01
N SER A 564 -15.06 30.05 -7.97
CA SER A 564 -15.84 29.27 -8.94
C SER A 564 -16.68 28.21 -8.24
N ALA A 565 -16.06 27.41 -7.35
CA ALA A 565 -16.77 26.42 -6.55
C ALA A 565 -17.92 27.02 -5.73
N TYR A 566 -17.67 28.14 -5.03
CA TYR A 566 -18.73 28.86 -4.31
C TYR A 566 -19.87 29.33 -5.24
N THR A 567 -19.54 29.82 -6.43
CA THR A 567 -20.53 30.33 -7.38
C THR A 567 -21.43 29.22 -7.91
N SER A 568 -20.89 27.99 -8.07
CA SER A 568 -21.62 26.80 -8.51
C SER A 568 -22.53 26.20 -7.44
N LEU A 569 -22.37 26.56 -6.16
CA LEU A 569 -23.26 26.09 -5.09
C LEU A 569 -24.72 26.53 -5.31
N SER A 570 -25.65 25.66 -4.88
CA SER A 570 -27.06 26.03 -4.74
C SER A 570 -27.26 27.15 -3.72
N GLN A 571 -28.40 27.84 -3.76
CA GLN A 571 -28.68 28.94 -2.83
C GLN A 571 -28.63 28.49 -1.36
N GLY A 572 -29.21 27.33 -1.04
CA GLY A 572 -29.17 26.77 0.32
C GLY A 572 -27.78 26.32 0.77
N GLN A 573 -26.89 25.95 -0.17
CA GLN A 573 -25.49 25.65 0.14
C GLN A 573 -24.67 26.94 0.35
N LYS A 574 -24.92 28.00 -0.45
CA LYS A 574 -24.26 29.31 -0.28
C LYS A 574 -24.53 29.91 1.10
N GLU A 575 -25.74 29.75 1.61
CA GLU A 575 -26.14 30.20 2.95
C GLU A 575 -25.39 29.47 4.08
N GLN A 576 -24.76 28.33 3.81
CA GLN A 576 -23.94 27.58 4.76
C GLN A 576 -22.47 28.03 4.77
N VAL A 577 -22.02 28.82 3.80
CA VAL A 577 -20.64 29.33 3.75
C VAL A 577 -20.56 30.64 4.53
N SER A 578 -20.04 30.58 5.74
CA SER A 578 -20.06 31.68 6.71
C SER A 578 -18.91 32.67 6.59
N ASN A 579 -17.81 32.32 5.91
CA ASN A 579 -16.57 33.09 5.87
C ASN A 579 -16.31 33.81 4.53
N MET A 580 -17.35 34.11 3.76
CA MET A 580 -17.22 34.75 2.43
C MET A 580 -16.53 36.11 2.44
N GLU A 581 -16.61 36.86 3.54
CA GLU A 581 -15.88 38.13 3.70
C GLU A 581 -14.35 37.93 3.62
N LYS A 582 -13.84 36.79 4.12
CA LYS A 582 -12.42 36.43 4.01
C LYS A 582 -12.01 36.21 2.55
N LEU A 583 -12.83 35.54 1.75
CA LEU A 583 -12.56 35.34 0.32
C LEU A 583 -12.49 36.67 -0.43
N VAL A 584 -13.40 37.61 -0.13
CA VAL A 584 -13.35 38.95 -0.72
C VAL A 584 -12.07 39.69 -0.30
N SER A 585 -11.64 39.55 0.96
CA SER A 585 -10.37 40.11 1.42
C SER A 585 -9.18 39.53 0.66
N ILE A 586 -9.13 38.21 0.49
CA ILE A 586 -8.10 37.48 -0.27
C ILE A 586 -8.01 38.01 -1.72
N GLU A 587 -9.16 38.17 -2.38
CA GLU A 587 -9.23 38.67 -3.76
C GLU A 587 -8.73 40.12 -3.88
N ASN A 588 -9.10 40.98 -2.94
CA ASN A 588 -8.63 42.37 -2.92
C ASN A 588 -7.11 42.45 -2.67
N GLU A 589 -6.57 41.60 -1.80
CA GLU A 589 -5.14 41.50 -1.55
C GLU A 589 -4.38 41.05 -2.80
N LEU A 590 -4.87 40.04 -3.51
CA LEU A 590 -4.29 39.61 -4.80
C LEU A 590 -4.31 40.72 -5.85
N LEU A 591 -5.43 41.46 -5.97
CA LEU A 591 -5.50 42.61 -6.88
C LEU A 591 -4.48 43.69 -6.52
N ALA A 592 -4.29 43.97 -5.23
CA ALA A 592 -3.26 44.91 -4.79
C ALA A 592 -1.86 44.42 -5.16
N LEU A 593 -1.55 43.12 -4.98
CA LEU A 593 -0.28 42.52 -5.41
C LEU A 593 -0.04 42.64 -6.93
N GLU A 594 -1.10 42.59 -7.75
CA GLU A 594 -0.99 42.80 -9.20
C GLU A 594 -0.66 44.26 -9.56
N THR A 595 -1.17 45.22 -8.80
CA THR A 595 -0.97 46.66 -9.08
C THR A 595 0.39 47.21 -8.66
N VAL A 596 1.19 46.45 -7.90
CA VAL A 596 2.49 46.87 -7.36
C VAL A 596 3.67 46.44 -8.28
N LYS A 597 3.42 45.65 -9.33
CA LYS A 597 4.38 45.36 -10.41
C LYS A 597 4.24 46.35 -11.56
#